data_AF-A0A1M6Z1U2-F1
#
_entry.id   AF-A0A1M6Z1U2-F1
#
_cell.length_a   1.000
_cell.length_b   1.000
_cell.length_c   1.000
_cell.angle_alpha   90.00
_cell.angle_beta   90.00
_cell.angle_gamma   90.00
#
_symmetry.space_group_name_H-M   'P 1'
#
loop_
_entity.id
_entity.type
_entity.pdbx_description
1 polymer ?
#
loop_
_entity_poly.entity_id
_entity_poly.type
_entity_poly.pdbx_seq_one_letter_code
_entity_poly.pdbx_strand_id
1 'polypeptide(L)'
;MVSNLRPEIKTVLFFVIYFILFLTIRAVQPTGSPHGPNLSDIFFLLSIPISIIYTIILLYKYFKSGSKNYLSAIFVVTMLWILFYNSLKFIY
;
A
#
# COMPACT_ATOMS: atom_id res chain seq x y z
N MET A 1 -18.03 10.22 -11.49
CA MET A 1 -18.75 8.94 -11.41
C MET A 1 -17.85 7.81 -10.86
N VAL A 2 -17.12 8.06 -9.75
CA VAL A 2 -16.18 7.09 -9.12
C VAL A 2 -16.68 6.66 -7.72
N SER A 3 -17.86 7.15 -7.31
CA SER A 3 -18.38 7.00 -5.95
C SER A 3 -18.75 5.56 -5.56
N ASN A 4 -19.15 4.70 -6.52
CA ASN A 4 -19.69 3.36 -6.23
C ASN A 4 -18.71 2.18 -6.37
N LEU A 5 -17.40 2.42 -6.46
CA LEU A 5 -16.43 1.31 -6.42
C LEU A 5 -16.39 0.69 -5.01
N ARG A 6 -16.41 -0.65 -4.97
CA ARG A 6 -16.31 -1.41 -3.72
C ARG A 6 -15.03 -1.03 -2.95
N PRO A 7 -15.07 -0.96 -1.61
CA PRO A 7 -13.91 -0.64 -0.80
C PRO A 7 -12.70 -1.51 -1.12
N GLU A 8 -12.88 -2.81 -1.37
CA GLU A 8 -11.78 -3.71 -1.71
C GLU A 8 -11.07 -3.27 -2.99
N ILE A 9 -11.83 -2.94 -4.04
CA ILE A 9 -11.28 -2.54 -5.33
C ILE A 9 -10.51 -1.21 -5.19
N LYS A 10 -11.02 -0.28 -4.38
CA LYS A 10 -10.33 0.99 -4.09
C LYS A 10 -9.01 0.74 -3.35
N THR A 11 -9.00 -0.17 -2.38
CA THR A 11 -7.79 -0.59 -1.66
C THR A 11 -6.75 -1.17 -2.61
N VAL A 12 -7.14 -2.16 -3.42
CA VAL A 12 -6.23 -2.81 -4.39
C VAL A 12 -5.65 -1.77 -5.32
N LEU A 13 -6.50 -0.94 -5.93
CA LEU A 13 -6.07 0.04 -6.91
C LEU A 13 -5.09 1.07 -6.31
N PHE A 14 -5.35 1.56 -5.10
CA PHE A 14 -4.47 2.49 -4.41
C PHE A 14 -3.08 1.88 -4.16
N PHE A 15 -3.02 0.70 -3.55
CA PHE A 15 -1.74 0.07 -3.20
C PHE A 15 -0.97 -0.43 -4.42
N VAL A 16 -1.65 -0.94 -5.44
CA VAL A 16 -1.00 -1.34 -6.70
C VAL A 16 -0.35 -0.14 -7.37
N ILE A 17 -1.06 0.98 -7.50
CA ILE A 17 -0.50 2.21 -8.08
C ILE A 17 0.68 2.70 -7.22
N TYR A 18 0.52 2.70 -5.89
CA TYR A 18 1.56 3.12 -4.96
C TYR A 18 2.85 2.30 -5.11
N PHE A 19 2.73 0.97 -5.14
CA PHE A 19 3.89 0.08 -5.27
C PHE A 19 4.52 0.13 -6.66
N ILE A 20 3.73 0.27 -7.73
CA ILE A 20 4.27 0.51 -9.08
C ILE A 20 5.13 1.78 -9.08
N LEU A 21 4.63 2.86 -8.47
CA LEU A 21 5.34 4.13 -8.39
C LEU A 21 6.64 4.02 -7.58
N PHE A 22 6.62 3.27 -6.47
CA PHE A 22 7.82 2.92 -5.72
C PHE A 22 8.84 2.16 -6.58
N LEU A 23 8.41 1.13 -7.31
CA LEU A 23 9.29 0.32 -8.15
C LEU A 23 9.87 1.10 -9.33
N THR A 24 9.10 1.98 -9.98
CA THR A 24 9.59 2.80 -11.09
C THR A 24 10.60 3.84 -10.61
N ILE A 25 10.34 4.51 -9.47
CA ILE A 25 11.32 5.44 -8.88
C ILE A 25 12.61 4.68 -8.55
N ARG A 26 12.50 3.51 -7.92
CA ARG A 26 13.68 2.69 -7.58
C ARG A 26 14.47 2.25 -8.81
N ALA A 27 13.81 1.90 -9.90
CA ALA A 27 14.46 1.44 -11.13
C ALA A 27 15.21 2.56 -11.87
N VAL A 28 14.77 3.82 -11.73
CA VAL A 28 15.36 4.98 -12.42
C VAL A 28 16.42 5.68 -11.57
N GLN A 29 16.39 5.51 -10.24
CA GLN A 29 17.36 6.13 -9.35
C GLN A 29 18.70 5.39 -9.34
N PRO A 30 19.83 6.12 -9.36
CA PRO A 30 21.14 5.51 -9.20
C PRO A 30 21.24 4.85 -7.82
N THR A 31 21.60 3.57 -7.80
CA THR A 31 21.83 2.82 -6.57
C THR A 31 23.09 3.31 -5.87
N GLY A 32 22.98 3.70 -4.58
CA GLY A 32 24.14 4.02 -3.75
C GLY A 32 24.53 5.50 -3.64
N SER A 33 23.56 6.41 -3.45
CA SER A 33 23.89 7.81 -3.13
C SER A 33 24.69 7.90 -1.82
N PRO A 34 25.85 8.58 -1.80
CA PRO A 34 26.65 8.77 -0.57
C PRO A 34 25.98 9.73 0.44
N HIS A 35 24.80 10.29 0.13
CA HIS A 35 24.17 11.37 0.89
C HIS A 35 22.76 11.05 1.39
N GLY A 36 22.50 9.80 1.81
CA GLY A 36 21.29 9.42 2.54
C GLY A 36 20.34 8.50 1.76
N PRO A 37 19.15 8.19 2.34
CA PRO A 37 18.20 7.26 1.72
C PRO A 37 17.69 7.80 0.39
N ASN A 38 17.51 6.91 -0.59
CA ASN A 38 16.94 7.27 -1.88
C ASN A 38 15.45 7.62 -1.74
N LEU A 39 14.91 8.34 -2.73
CA LEU A 39 13.47 8.69 -2.72
C LEU A 39 12.59 7.44 -2.66
N SER A 40 12.99 6.35 -3.34
CA SER A 40 12.32 5.05 -3.23
C SER A 40 12.23 4.58 -1.78
N ASP A 41 13.28 4.77 -0.99
CA ASP A 41 13.35 4.28 0.39
C ASP A 41 12.42 5.10 1.29
N ILE A 42 12.31 6.42 1.03
CA ILE A 42 11.35 7.30 1.69
C ILE A 42 9.92 6.87 1.35
N PHE A 43 9.62 6.58 0.09
CA PHE A 43 8.30 6.07 -0.32
C PHE A 43 7.98 4.73 0.33
N PHE A 44 8.95 3.81 0.39
CA PHE A 44 8.76 2.56 1.11
C PHE A 44 8.46 2.80 2.59
N LEU A 45 9.22 3.68 3.25
CA LEU A 45 9.03 3.98 4.67
C LEU A 45 7.67 4.63 4.95
N LEU A 46 7.19 5.51 4.05
CA LEU A 46 5.87 6.15 4.12
C LEU A 46 4.72 5.16 3.86
N SER A 47 4.95 4.09 3.10
CA SER A 47 3.92 3.08 2.83
C SER A 47 3.38 2.44 4.12
N ILE A 48 4.23 2.27 5.15
CA ILE A 48 3.88 1.67 6.44
C ILE A 48 2.83 2.53 7.19
N PRO A 49 3.10 3.80 7.55
CA PRO A 49 2.12 4.63 8.24
C PRO A 49 0.87 4.88 7.40
N ILE A 50 0.99 5.02 6.08
CA ILE A 50 -0.18 5.15 5.18
C ILE A 50 -1.09 3.91 5.31
N SER A 51 -0.50 2.72 5.32
CA SER A 51 -1.24 1.45 5.45
C SER A 51 -1.96 1.32 6.78
N ILE A 52 -1.29 1.73 7.86
CA ILE A 52 -1.87 1.72 9.20
C ILE A 52 -3.06 2.69 9.27
N ILE A 53 -2.86 3.95 8.85
CA ILE A 53 -3.92 4.97 8.83
C ILE A 53 -5.11 4.49 7.98
N TYR A 54 -4.84 3.93 6.80
CA TYR A 54 -5.88 3.43 5.91
C TYR A 54 -6.67 2.27 6.53
N THR A 55 -5.97 1.34 7.19
CA THR A 55 -6.60 0.21 7.90
C THR A 55 -7.48 0.70 9.05
N ILE A 56 -7.03 1.69 9.82
CA ILE A 56 -7.83 2.32 10.89
C ILE A 56 -9.11 2.95 10.30
N ILE A 57 -9.01 3.64 9.17
CA ILE A 57 -10.18 4.23 8.49
C ILE A 57 -11.16 3.15 8.04
N LEU A 58 -10.68 2.04 7.48
CA LEU A 58 -11.52 0.90 7.08
C LEU A 58 -12.20 0.25 8.30
N LEU A 59 -11.47 0.09 9.40
CA LEU A 59 -11.99 -0.46 10.65
C LEU A 59 -13.10 0.44 11.23
N TYR A 60 -12.87 1.75 11.26
CA TYR A 60 -13.89 2.72 11.67
C TYR A 60 -15.15 2.62 10.78
N LYS A 61 -14.98 2.54 9.45
CA LYS A 61 -16.10 2.39 8.52
C LYS A 61 -16.82 1.04 8.69
N TYR A 62 -16.10 -0.02 9.01
CA TYR A 62 -16.68 -1.32 9.34
C TYR A 62 -17.59 -1.21 10.57
N PHE A 63 -17.11 -0.66 11.68
CA PHE A 63 -17.91 -0.48 12.89
C PHE A 63 -19.12 0.46 12.67
N LYS A 64 -18.96 1.50 11.84
CA LYS A 64 -20.04 2.45 11.55
C LYS A 64 -21.13 1.88 10.65
N SER A 65 -20.77 1.03 9.68
CA SER A 65 -21.71 0.57 8.64
C SER A 65 -22.12 -0.90 8.74
N GLY A 66 -21.40 -1.71 9.50
CA GLY A 66 -21.57 -3.17 9.58
C GLY A 66 -21.27 -3.92 8.27
N SER A 67 -20.77 -3.24 7.23
CA SER A 67 -20.56 -3.87 5.92
C SER A 67 -19.31 -4.75 5.90
N LYS A 68 -19.50 -6.04 5.60
CA LYS A 68 -18.42 -7.03 5.42
C LYS A 68 -17.39 -6.66 4.35
N ASN A 69 -17.73 -5.74 3.44
CA ASN A 69 -16.80 -5.28 2.39
C ASN A 69 -15.61 -4.50 2.97
N TYR A 70 -15.79 -3.81 4.10
CA TYR A 70 -14.68 -3.12 4.78
C TYR A 70 -13.75 -4.09 5.48
N LEU A 71 -14.29 -5.17 6.07
CA LEU A 71 -13.48 -6.25 6.64
C LEU A 71 -12.66 -6.94 5.54
N SER A 72 -13.29 -7.25 4.40
CA SER A 72 -12.63 -7.83 3.24
C SER A 72 -11.52 -6.91 2.71
N ALA A 73 -11.75 -5.59 2.68
CA ALA A 73 -10.74 -4.62 2.32
C ALA A 73 -9.52 -4.62 3.28
N ILE A 74 -9.73 -4.84 4.58
CA ILE A 74 -8.62 -4.97 5.55
C ILE A 74 -7.79 -6.21 5.25
N PHE A 75 -8.44 -7.37 5.01
CA PHE A 75 -7.72 -8.59 4.62
C PHE A 75 -6.94 -8.42 3.32
N VAL A 76 -7.47 -7.66 2.37
CA VAL A 76 -6.76 -7.30 1.14
C VAL A 76 -5.50 -6.48 1.43
N VAL A 77 -5.55 -5.49 2.34
CA VAL A 77 -4.34 -4.75 2.76
C VAL A 77 -3.28 -5.70 3.30
N THR A 78 -3.67 -6.62 4.19
CA THR A 78 -2.75 -7.61 4.77
C THR A 78 -2.15 -8.53 3.71
N MET A 79 -2.98 -9.05 2.80
CA MET A 79 -2.52 -9.89 1.69
C MET A 79 -1.52 -9.16 0.79
N LEU A 80 -1.79 -7.90 0.45
CA LEU A 80 -0.88 -7.08 -0.36
C LEU A 80 0.46 -6.87 0.33
N TRP A 81 0.49 -6.63 1.64
CA TRP A 81 1.73 -6.54 2.40
C TRP A 81 2.52 -7.85 2.44
N ILE A 82 1.83 -8.98 2.61
CA ILE A 82 2.48 -10.31 2.57
C ILE A 82 3.11 -10.54 1.19
N LEU A 83 2.37 -10.26 0.11
CA LEU A 83 2.89 -10.39 -1.25
C LEU A 83 4.09 -9.46 -1.47
N PHE A 84 3.96 -8.19 -1.09
CA PHE A 84 5.02 -7.20 -1.24
C PHE A 84 6.29 -7.58 -0.45
N TYR A 85 6.15 -8.02 0.80
CA TYR A 85 7.28 -8.46 1.62
C TYR A 85 7.99 -9.68 1.02
N ASN A 86 7.24 -10.65 0.48
CA ASN A 86 7.84 -11.77 -0.22
C ASN A 86 8.54 -11.32 -1.52
N SER A 87 7.96 -10.38 -2.28
CA SER A 87 8.60 -9.82 -3.47
C SER A 87 9.93 -9.13 -3.15
N LEU A 88 10.04 -8.44 -2.01
CA LEU A 88 11.31 -7.83 -1.58
C LEU A 88 12.43 -8.85 -1.40
N LYS A 89 12.14 -10.08 -0.93
CA LYS A 89 13.13 -11.16 -0.77
C LYS A 89 13.72 -11.65 -2.09
N PHE A 90 13.05 -11.42 -3.21
CA PHE A 90 13.58 -11.78 -4.53
C PHE A 90 14.39 -10.64 -5.16
N ILE A 91 14.30 -9.42 -4.60
CA ILE A 91 14.96 -8.21 -5.13
C ILE A 91 16.23 -7.88 -4.33
N TYR A 92 16.32 -8.31 -3.06
CA TYR A 92 17.48 -8.20 -2.19
C TYR A 92 18.15 -9.57 -2.00
#